data_AF-A0AA36EBU9-F1
#
_entry.id   AF-A0AA36EBU9-F1
#
_cell.length_a   1.000
_cell.length_b   1.000
_cell.length_c   1.000
_cell.angle_alpha   90.00
_cell.angle_beta   90.00
_cell.angle_gamma   90.00
#
_symmetry.space_group_name_H-M   'P 1'
#
loop_
_entity.id
_entity.type
_entity.pdbx_description
1 polymer ?
#
loop_
_entity_poly.entity_id
_entity_poly.type
_entity_poly.pdbx_seq_one_letter_code
_entity_poly.pdbx_strand_id
1 'polypeptide(L)'
;MRFVTEKSGVQVAGNLRYATIQASALMVAAVDRVCRARNYVVACEKTILKDQVLTLENRTERLEDQVRSLTREKNVLPNKLAQCQCQLAQARVDGAIAWGDLQWVLEKGVVRVLDRVIDNTEFARGIKGVSKACEALGFERVKQLSSCSTTSGRSGALDPDHVARKAEEVDNTLVSLAEMDFTGLFHLGELDYNGFR
;
A
#
# COMPACT_ATOMS: atom_id res chain seq x y z
N MET A 1 -82.93 86.83 -24.29
CA MET A 1 -82.63 87.04 -22.85
C MET A 1 -82.02 85.76 -22.29
N ARG A 2 -80.74 85.76 -21.88
CA ARG A 2 -80.15 84.66 -21.11
C ARG A 2 -80.18 85.06 -19.64
N PHE A 3 -81.00 84.39 -18.84
CA PHE A 3 -80.95 84.51 -17.40
C PHE A 3 -79.70 83.77 -16.91
N VAL A 4 -78.67 84.54 -16.56
CA VAL A 4 -77.52 84.00 -15.83
C VAL A 4 -78.04 83.72 -14.42
N THR A 5 -78.22 82.45 -14.09
CA THR A 5 -78.57 82.01 -12.74
C THR A 5 -77.37 82.26 -11.83
N GLU A 6 -77.38 83.38 -11.12
CA GLU A 6 -76.48 83.60 -9.97
C GLU A 6 -76.73 82.50 -8.94
N LYS A 7 -75.83 81.52 -8.87
CA LYS A 7 -75.77 80.60 -7.72
C LYS A 7 -75.43 81.44 -6.49
N SER A 8 -76.28 81.39 -5.47
CA SER A 8 -76.01 82.09 -4.21
C SER A 8 -74.70 81.58 -3.59
N GLY A 9 -73.88 82.47 -3.03
CA GLY A 9 -72.58 82.11 -2.44
C GLY A 9 -72.67 81.01 -1.37
N VAL A 10 -73.85 80.84 -0.75
CA VAL A 10 -74.15 79.77 0.21
C VAL A 10 -74.05 78.38 -0.44
N GLN A 11 -74.50 78.22 -1.68
CA GLN A 11 -74.45 76.94 -2.40
C GLN A 11 -73.01 76.55 -2.79
N VAL A 12 -72.18 77.52 -3.15
CA VAL A 12 -70.77 77.30 -3.49
C VAL A 12 -69.97 76.87 -2.25
N ALA A 13 -70.19 77.53 -1.11
CA ALA A 13 -69.54 77.19 0.15
C ALA A 13 -69.92 75.78 0.65
N GLY A 14 -71.19 75.39 0.51
CA GLY A 14 -71.66 74.04 0.87
C GLY A 14 -71.00 72.95 0.03
N ASN A 15 -70.95 73.13 -1.29
CA ASN A 15 -70.32 72.18 -2.21
C ASN A 15 -68.82 72.02 -1.96
N LEU A 16 -68.12 73.12 -1.65
CA LEU A 16 -66.70 73.07 -1.31
C LEU A 16 -66.46 72.26 -0.03
N ARG A 17 -67.23 72.53 1.04
CA ARG A 17 -67.14 71.78 2.30
C ARG A 17 -67.40 70.29 2.09
N TYR A 18 -68.43 69.95 1.31
CA TYR A 18 -68.72 68.56 0.96
C TYR A 18 -67.57 67.89 0.21
N ALA A 19 -67.03 68.55 -0.82
CA ALA A 19 -65.89 68.04 -1.58
C ALA A 19 -64.65 67.86 -0.70
N THR A 20 -64.36 68.79 0.22
CA THR A 20 -63.26 68.68 1.18
C THR A 20 -63.44 67.50 2.14
N ILE A 21 -64.66 67.28 2.64
CA ILE A 21 -64.97 66.13 3.51
C ILE A 21 -64.81 64.82 2.74
N GLN A 22 -65.32 64.75 1.51
CA GLN A 22 -65.20 63.57 0.66
C GLN A 22 -63.74 63.25 0.32
N ALA A 23 -62.95 64.27 -0.04
CA ALA A 23 -61.52 64.12 -0.30
C ALA A 23 -60.77 63.63 0.95
N SER A 24 -61.07 64.22 2.12
CA SER A 24 -60.48 63.78 3.40
C SER A 24 -60.82 62.32 3.70
N ALA A 25 -62.08 61.91 3.52
CA ALA A 25 -62.50 60.53 3.72
C ALA A 25 -61.79 59.56 2.77
N LEU A 26 -61.62 59.94 1.50
CA LEU A 26 -60.87 59.14 0.51
C LEU A 26 -59.39 59.03 0.86
N MET A 27 -58.76 60.12 1.31
CA MET A 27 -57.37 60.09 1.75
C MET A 27 -57.17 59.16 2.96
N VAL A 28 -58.04 59.24 3.97
CA VAL A 28 -57.98 58.34 5.13
C VAL A 28 -58.17 56.88 4.72
N ALA A 29 -59.14 56.58 3.83
CA ALA A 29 -59.36 55.24 3.32
C ALA A 29 -58.16 54.72 2.51
N ALA A 30 -57.51 55.58 1.71
CA ALA A 30 -56.32 55.23 0.95
C ALA A 30 -55.13 54.93 1.87
N VAL A 31 -54.90 55.78 2.88
CA VAL A 31 -53.85 55.57 3.89
C VAL A 31 -54.10 54.27 4.66
N ASP A 32 -55.33 54.01 5.11
CA ASP A 32 -55.68 52.77 5.80
C ASP A 32 -55.46 51.53 4.92
N ARG A 33 -55.78 51.60 3.62
CA ARG A 33 -55.49 50.52 2.67
C ARG A 33 -53.99 50.28 2.51
N VAL A 34 -53.19 51.34 2.37
CA VAL A 34 -51.72 51.23 2.26
C VAL A 34 -51.13 50.66 3.55
N CYS A 35 -51.57 51.14 4.71
CA CYS A 35 -51.14 50.63 6.02
C CYS A 35 -51.45 49.14 6.16
N ARG A 36 -52.67 48.69 5.83
CA ARG A 36 -53.03 47.27 5.84
C ARG A 36 -52.20 46.44 4.87
N ALA A 37 -51.99 46.92 3.65
CA ALA A 37 -51.18 46.23 2.66
C ALA A 37 -49.73 46.07 3.14
N ARG A 38 -49.14 47.13 3.70
CA ARG A 38 -47.80 47.07 4.28
C ARG A 38 -47.71 46.11 5.44
N ASN A 39 -48.69 46.14 6.35
CA ASN A 39 -48.72 45.23 7.50
C ASN A 39 -48.82 43.76 7.06
N TYR A 40 -49.57 43.48 5.99
CA TYR A 40 -49.64 42.13 5.42
C TYR A 40 -48.29 41.68 4.85
N VAL A 41 -47.62 42.53 4.05
CA VAL A 41 -46.28 42.22 3.50
C VAL A 41 -45.28 41.96 4.63
N VAL A 42 -45.24 42.82 5.64
CA VAL A 42 -44.36 42.66 6.81
C VAL A 42 -44.64 41.35 7.56
N ALA A 43 -45.91 40.94 7.67
CA ALA A 43 -46.26 39.67 8.30
C ALA A 43 -45.76 38.47 7.49
N CYS A 44 -45.90 38.50 6.15
CA CYS A 44 -45.38 37.46 5.26
C CYS A 44 -43.85 37.36 5.30
N GLU A 45 -43.15 38.50 5.24
CA GLU A 45 -41.69 38.54 5.35
C GLU A 45 -41.22 37.98 6.69
N LYS A 46 -41.93 38.31 7.78
CA LYS A 46 -41.62 37.79 9.13
C LYS A 46 -41.76 36.27 9.20
N THR A 47 -42.77 35.68 8.57
CA THR A 47 -42.91 34.21 8.56
C THR A 47 -41.81 33.54 7.74
N ILE A 48 -41.46 34.09 6.58
CA ILE A 48 -40.37 33.57 5.73
C ILE A 48 -39.04 33.63 6.49
N LEU A 49 -38.74 34.75 7.13
CA LEU A 49 -37.51 34.91 7.90
C LEU A 49 -37.46 33.93 9.08
N LYS A 50 -38.59 33.70 9.76
CA LYS A 50 -38.68 32.72 10.85
C LYS A 50 -38.35 31.31 10.35
N ASP A 51 -38.89 30.90 9.22
CA ASP A 51 -38.63 29.57 8.64
C ASP A 51 -37.17 29.41 8.20
N GLN A 52 -36.57 30.48 7.68
CA GLN A 52 -35.15 30.52 7.34
C GLN A 52 -34.26 30.39 8.58
N VAL A 53 -34.59 31.09 9.67
CA VAL A 53 -33.86 30.98 10.95
C VAL A 53 -33.92 29.54 11.49
N LEU A 54 -35.10 28.92 11.51
CA LEU A 54 -35.25 27.51 11.93
C LEU A 54 -34.42 26.56 11.06
N THR A 55 -34.37 26.81 9.74
CA THR A 55 -33.55 26.01 8.82
C THR A 55 -32.05 26.16 9.10
N LEU A 56 -31.59 27.38 9.43
CA LEU A 56 -30.19 27.65 9.78
C LEU A 56 -29.81 27.05 11.14
N GLU A 57 -30.70 27.10 12.13
CA GLU A 57 -30.51 26.48 13.44
C GLU A 57 -30.31 24.96 13.29
N ASN A 58 -31.21 24.29 12.57
CA ASN A 58 -31.09 22.85 12.29
C ASN A 58 -29.79 22.48 11.56
N ARG A 59 -29.36 23.32 10.61
CA ARG A 59 -28.08 23.11 9.91
C ARG A 59 -26.89 23.29 10.83
N THR A 60 -26.95 24.26 11.74
CA THR A 60 -25.90 24.54 12.72
C THR A 60 -25.75 23.37 13.68
N GLU A 61 -26.85 22.84 14.22
CA GLU A 61 -26.83 21.66 15.09
C GLU A 61 -26.22 20.44 14.39
N ARG A 62 -26.65 20.16 13.14
CA ARG A 62 -26.05 19.06 12.35
C ARG A 62 -24.55 19.26 12.12
N LEU A 63 -24.11 20.48 11.84
CA LEU A 63 -22.69 20.79 11.64
C LEU A 63 -21.89 20.61 12.94
N GLU A 64 -22.45 21.01 14.08
CA GLU A 64 -21.82 20.78 15.38
C GLU A 64 -21.63 19.30 15.67
N ASP A 65 -22.65 18.47 15.39
CA ASP A 65 -22.55 17.02 15.57
C ASP A 65 -21.48 16.40 14.65
N GLN A 66 -21.40 16.87 13.39
CA GLN A 66 -20.34 16.45 12.47
C GLN A 66 -18.95 16.83 12.98
N VAL A 67 -18.78 18.06 13.46
CA VAL A 67 -17.51 18.52 14.05
C VAL A 67 -17.15 17.71 15.30
N ARG A 68 -18.14 17.39 16.16
CA ARG A 68 -17.92 16.53 17.33
C ARG A 68 -17.51 15.11 16.92
N SER A 69 -18.14 14.53 15.90
CA SER A 69 -17.78 13.21 15.36
C SER A 69 -16.35 13.19 14.81
N LEU A 70 -16.02 14.15 13.94
CA LEU A 70 -14.68 14.30 13.37
C LEU A 70 -13.61 14.54 14.44
N THR A 71 -13.94 15.30 15.48
CA THR A 71 -13.02 15.52 16.62
C THR A 71 -12.73 14.22 17.35
N ARG A 72 -13.74 13.36 17.57
CA ARG A 72 -13.55 12.04 18.19
C ARG A 72 -12.69 11.13 17.32
N GLU A 73 -12.97 11.05 16.03
CA GLU A 73 -12.20 10.24 15.09
C GLU A 73 -10.75 10.70 14.99
N LYS A 74 -10.53 12.02 14.88
CA LYS A 74 -9.20 12.63 14.89
C LYS A 74 -8.40 12.22 16.12
N ASN A 75 -9.04 12.16 17.29
CA ASN A 75 -8.36 11.78 18.54
C ASN A 75 -8.03 10.27 18.61
N VAL A 76 -8.67 9.42 17.80
CA VAL A 76 -8.36 7.97 17.73
C VAL A 76 -7.19 7.67 16.78
N LEU A 77 -6.98 8.49 15.74
CA LEU A 77 -5.93 8.28 14.75
C LEU A 77 -4.50 8.21 15.33
N PRO A 78 -4.06 9.07 16.26
CA PRO A 78 -2.73 8.97 16.86
C PRO A 78 -2.47 7.64 17.56
N ASN A 79 -3.47 7.09 18.26
CA ASN A 79 -3.33 5.80 18.94
C ASN A 79 -3.18 4.65 17.95
N LYS A 80 -3.97 4.66 16.87
CA LYS A 80 -3.83 3.68 15.78
C LYS A 80 -2.46 3.78 15.09
N LEU A 81 -1.98 5.00 14.85
CA LEU A 81 -0.66 5.23 14.27
C LEU A 81 0.45 4.70 15.18
N ALA A 82 0.39 4.99 16.49
CA ALA A 82 1.34 4.48 17.46
C ALA A 82 1.33 2.94 17.51
N GLN A 83 0.15 2.33 17.48
CA GLN A 83 0.01 0.87 17.42
C GLN A 83 0.69 0.28 16.16
N CYS A 84 0.43 0.86 14.98
CA CYS A 84 1.08 0.42 13.74
C CYS A 84 2.60 0.61 13.77
N GLN A 85 3.09 1.70 14.35
CA GLN A 85 4.53 1.94 14.51
C GLN A 85 5.18 0.89 15.42
N CYS A 86 4.53 0.53 16.53
CA CYS A 86 4.99 -0.55 17.41
C CYS A 86 5.04 -1.90 16.68
N GLN A 87 3.99 -2.24 15.92
CA GLN A 87 3.94 -3.48 15.14
C GLN A 87 5.05 -3.54 14.07
N LEU A 88 5.31 -2.42 13.38
CA LEU A 88 6.39 -2.33 12.40
C LEU A 88 7.76 -2.48 13.05
N ALA A 89 7.98 -1.86 14.22
CA ALA A 89 9.22 -1.99 14.97
C ALA A 89 9.45 -3.45 15.40
N GLN A 90 8.40 -4.12 15.88
CA GLN A 90 8.47 -5.54 16.23
C GLN A 90 8.78 -6.42 15.02
N ALA A 91 8.07 -6.24 13.90
CA ALA A 91 8.33 -6.99 12.67
C ALA A 91 9.76 -6.82 12.14
N ARG A 92 10.37 -5.64 12.34
CA ARG A 92 11.78 -5.40 11.97
C ARG A 92 12.74 -6.16 12.86
N VAL A 93 12.46 -6.25 14.16
CA VAL A 93 13.27 -7.04 15.10
C VAL A 93 13.15 -8.53 14.75
N ASP A 94 11.94 -9.03 14.55
CA ASP A 94 11.69 -10.43 14.19
C ASP A 94 12.37 -10.79 12.85
N GLY A 95 12.29 -9.89 11.86
CA GLY A 95 12.97 -10.06 10.58
C GLY A 95 14.51 -10.08 10.70
N ALA A 96 15.09 -9.25 11.58
CA ALA A 96 16.52 -9.25 11.83
C ALA A 96 17.00 -10.53 12.52
N ILE A 97 16.20 -11.05 13.47
CA ILE A 97 16.47 -12.34 14.13
C ILE A 97 16.45 -13.47 13.10
N ALA A 98 15.37 -13.57 12.30
CA ALA A 98 15.23 -14.61 11.28
C ALA A 98 16.37 -14.56 10.24
N TRP A 99 16.81 -13.36 9.86
CA TRP A 99 17.95 -13.20 8.96
C TRP A 99 19.26 -13.67 9.59
N GLY A 100 19.48 -13.36 10.88
CA GLY A 100 20.63 -13.84 11.64
C GLY A 100 20.67 -15.36 11.74
N ASP A 101 19.53 -15.99 12.03
CA ASP A 101 19.41 -17.45 12.09
C ASP A 101 19.71 -18.09 10.73
N LEU A 102 19.17 -17.52 9.65
CA LEU A 102 19.44 -17.98 8.29
C LEU A 102 20.93 -17.85 7.93
N GLN A 103 21.55 -16.71 8.23
CA GLN A 103 22.98 -16.51 8.01
C GLN A 103 23.81 -17.54 8.78
N TRP A 104 23.47 -17.79 10.05
CA TRP A 104 24.17 -18.79 10.85
C TRP A 104 24.02 -20.20 10.28
N VAL A 105 22.82 -20.59 9.83
CA VAL A 105 22.57 -21.89 9.19
C VAL A 105 23.39 -22.02 7.90
N LEU A 106 23.46 -20.96 7.09
CA LEU A 106 24.28 -20.97 5.88
C LEU A 106 25.78 -21.04 6.20
N GLU A 107 26.27 -20.26 7.16
CA GLU A 107 27.70 -20.24 7.47
C GLU A 107 28.18 -21.49 8.22
N LYS A 108 27.42 -21.97 9.21
CA LYS A 108 27.84 -23.09 10.06
C LYS A 108 27.32 -24.43 9.56
N GLY A 109 26.11 -24.46 9.03
CA GLY A 109 25.53 -25.67 8.45
C GLY A 109 26.28 -26.11 7.19
N VAL A 110 26.52 -25.19 6.25
CA VAL A 110 27.23 -25.54 5.00
C VAL A 110 28.66 -25.99 5.29
N VAL A 111 29.39 -25.30 6.17
CA VAL A 111 30.76 -25.72 6.55
C VAL A 111 30.76 -27.13 7.13
N ARG A 112 29.85 -27.46 8.05
CA ARG A 112 29.75 -28.82 8.62
C ARG A 112 29.39 -29.87 7.59
N VAL A 113 28.49 -29.55 6.64
CA VAL A 113 28.16 -30.46 5.54
C VAL A 113 29.40 -30.71 4.67
N LEU A 114 30.15 -29.65 4.32
CA LEU A 114 31.37 -29.77 3.53
C LEU A 114 32.45 -30.56 4.26
N ASP A 115 32.71 -30.29 5.54
CA ASP A 115 33.66 -31.05 6.36
C ASP A 115 33.31 -32.54 6.35
N ARG A 116 32.01 -32.86 6.52
CA ARG A 116 31.52 -34.23 6.51
C ARG A 116 31.62 -34.90 5.14
N VAL A 117 31.44 -34.15 4.06
CA VAL A 117 31.64 -34.65 2.68
C VAL A 117 33.11 -34.95 2.44
N ILE A 118 34.02 -34.07 2.88
CA ILE A 118 35.47 -34.25 2.74
C ILE A 118 35.94 -35.48 3.53
N ASP A 119 35.41 -35.67 4.74
CA ASP A 119 35.71 -36.81 5.59
C ASP A 119 35.01 -38.11 5.13
N ASN A 120 34.09 -38.04 4.17
CA ASN A 120 33.40 -39.23 3.67
C ASN A 120 34.37 -40.11 2.83
N THR A 121 34.63 -41.31 3.34
CA THR A 121 35.54 -42.28 2.70
C THR A 121 35.10 -42.71 1.30
N GLU A 122 33.80 -42.75 1.01
CA GLU A 122 33.27 -43.08 -0.31
C GLU A 122 33.52 -41.94 -1.29
N PHE A 123 33.30 -40.70 -0.86
CA PHE A 123 33.65 -39.51 -1.64
C PHE A 123 35.15 -39.49 -1.96
N ALA A 124 36.00 -39.70 -0.94
CA ALA A 124 37.46 -39.78 -1.13
C ALA A 124 37.87 -40.93 -2.07
N ARG A 125 37.19 -42.09 -1.99
CA ARG A 125 37.42 -43.24 -2.88
C ARG A 125 37.01 -42.93 -4.32
N GLY A 126 35.87 -42.26 -4.52
CA GLY A 126 35.38 -41.79 -5.81
C GLY A 126 36.37 -40.83 -6.47
N ILE A 127 36.80 -39.78 -5.75
CA ILE A 127 37.82 -38.82 -6.20
C ILE A 127 39.12 -39.54 -6.61
N LYS A 128 39.58 -40.50 -5.79
CA LYS A 128 40.76 -41.31 -6.08
C LYS A 128 40.58 -42.17 -7.33
N GLY A 129 39.38 -42.71 -7.56
CA GLY A 129 39.03 -43.46 -8.77
C GLY A 129 39.11 -42.59 -10.02
N VAL A 130 38.47 -41.42 -9.98
CA VAL A 130 38.51 -40.43 -11.08
C VAL A 130 39.95 -40.01 -11.38
N SER A 131 40.76 -39.69 -10.37
CA SER A 131 42.18 -39.34 -10.54
C SER A 131 42.95 -40.42 -11.31
N LYS A 132 42.80 -41.69 -10.91
CA LYS A 132 43.44 -42.82 -11.58
C LYS A 132 42.98 -42.98 -13.02
N ALA A 133 41.69 -42.79 -13.29
CA ALA A 133 41.15 -42.89 -14.63
C ALA A 133 41.67 -41.77 -15.54
N CYS A 134 41.77 -40.53 -15.04
CA CYS A 134 42.40 -39.42 -15.74
C CYS A 134 43.88 -39.69 -16.07
N GLU A 135 44.66 -40.20 -15.11
CA GLU A 135 46.06 -40.63 -15.33
C GLU A 135 46.13 -41.68 -16.44
N ALA A 136 45.25 -42.68 -16.36
CA ALA A 136 45.11 -43.76 -17.33
C ALA A 136 44.70 -43.29 -18.75
N LEU A 137 44.08 -42.11 -18.87
CA LEU A 137 43.73 -41.45 -20.13
C LEU A 137 44.81 -40.48 -20.63
N GLY A 138 45.93 -40.35 -19.90
CA GLY A 138 47.06 -39.50 -20.29
C GLY A 138 46.96 -38.04 -19.83
N PHE A 139 46.03 -37.70 -18.93
CA PHE A 139 45.92 -36.36 -18.33
C PHE A 139 46.99 -36.04 -17.27
N GLU A 140 47.97 -36.93 -17.08
CA GLU A 140 48.97 -36.92 -16.00
C GLU A 140 49.95 -35.70 -15.98
N ARG A 141 49.73 -34.65 -16.78
CA ARG A 141 50.70 -33.54 -16.96
C ARG A 141 50.22 -32.13 -16.64
N VAL A 142 49.21 -31.92 -15.80
CA VAL A 142 48.86 -30.54 -15.38
C VAL A 142 49.77 -30.03 -14.24
N LYS A 143 50.46 -30.91 -13.50
CA LYS A 143 51.39 -30.48 -12.43
C LYS A 143 52.68 -29.80 -12.92
N GLN A 144 52.96 -29.76 -14.23
CA GLN A 144 54.16 -29.14 -14.80
C GLN A 144 53.91 -27.78 -15.50
N LEU A 145 52.73 -27.18 -15.35
CA LEU A 145 52.38 -25.93 -16.04
C LEU A 145 52.74 -24.63 -15.30
N SER A 146 53.37 -24.68 -14.11
CA SER A 146 53.90 -23.45 -13.51
C SER A 146 55.24 -23.00 -14.12
N SER A 147 55.91 -23.84 -14.92
CA SER A 147 57.21 -23.52 -15.53
C SER A 147 57.54 -24.50 -16.66
N CYS A 148 57.10 -24.26 -17.91
CA CYS A 148 57.90 -24.53 -19.12
C CYS A 148 57.13 -24.39 -20.43
N SER A 149 57.86 -23.83 -21.40
CA SER A 149 57.49 -23.60 -22.79
C SER A 149 57.14 -24.86 -23.57
N THR A 150 56.21 -24.68 -24.49
CA THR A 150 55.68 -25.61 -25.48
C THR A 150 56.78 -26.35 -26.26
N THR A 151 57.04 -27.61 -25.95
CA THR A 151 57.65 -28.55 -26.89
C THR A 151 56.70 -29.71 -27.12
N SER A 152 55.98 -29.62 -28.24
CA SER A 152 55.13 -30.66 -28.82
C SER A 152 55.98 -31.88 -29.15
N GLY A 153 55.95 -32.88 -28.28
CA GLY A 153 56.55 -34.19 -28.48
C GLY A 153 55.48 -35.19 -28.93
N ARG A 154 55.65 -35.68 -30.16
CA ARG A 154 54.89 -36.73 -30.86
C ARG A 154 54.19 -37.76 -29.95
N SER A 155 52.85 -37.72 -29.89
CA SER A 155 52.03 -38.72 -29.21
C SER A 155 52.07 -40.05 -29.97
N GLY A 156 52.51 -41.12 -29.31
CA GLY A 156 52.30 -42.48 -29.81
C GLY A 156 50.80 -42.75 -29.90
N ALA A 157 50.34 -43.27 -31.04
CA ALA A 157 48.93 -43.62 -31.24
C ALA A 157 48.54 -44.70 -30.22
N LEU A 158 47.73 -44.32 -29.24
CA LEU A 158 47.09 -45.27 -28.34
C LEU A 158 46.02 -46.03 -29.11
N ASP A 159 45.95 -47.33 -28.84
CA ASP A 159 44.96 -48.24 -29.40
C ASP A 159 43.54 -47.70 -29.13
N PRO A 160 42.76 -47.34 -30.17
CA PRO A 160 41.44 -46.72 -30.05
C PRO A 160 40.47 -47.53 -29.19
N ASP A 161 40.56 -48.86 -29.26
CA ASP A 161 39.67 -49.77 -28.54
C ASP A 161 39.92 -49.74 -27.02
N HIS A 162 41.16 -49.46 -26.60
CA HIS A 162 41.48 -49.31 -25.18
C HIS A 162 41.00 -47.97 -24.62
N VAL A 163 41.03 -46.90 -25.43
CA VAL A 163 40.54 -45.57 -25.05
C VAL A 163 39.01 -45.59 -24.90
N ALA A 164 38.31 -46.27 -25.80
CA ALA A 164 36.85 -46.39 -25.76
C ALA A 164 36.34 -47.07 -24.47
N ARG A 165 36.96 -48.19 -24.05
CA ARG A 165 36.55 -48.88 -22.81
C ARG A 165 36.79 -48.07 -21.54
N LYS A 166 37.85 -47.27 -21.48
CA LYS A 166 38.12 -46.41 -20.32
C LYS A 166 37.19 -45.20 -20.25
N ALA A 167 36.77 -44.65 -21.39
CA ALA A 167 35.80 -43.57 -21.43
C ALA A 167 34.45 -44.02 -20.83
N GLU A 168 34.01 -45.24 -21.16
CA GLU A 168 32.78 -45.82 -20.64
C GLU A 168 32.83 -46.06 -19.11
N GLU A 169 33.98 -46.47 -18.57
CA GLU A 169 34.17 -46.62 -17.11
C GLU A 169 34.13 -45.27 -16.39
N VAL A 170 34.74 -44.23 -16.95
CA VAL A 170 34.72 -42.87 -16.40
C VAL A 170 33.31 -42.29 -16.41
N ASP A 171 32.58 -42.43 -17.53
CA ASP A 171 31.20 -41.96 -17.64
C ASP A 171 30.29 -42.64 -16.62
N ASN A 172 30.38 -43.97 -16.46
CA ASN A 172 29.59 -44.69 -15.47
C ASN A 172 29.90 -44.26 -14.03
N THR A 173 31.15 -43.91 -13.74
CA THR A 173 31.57 -43.43 -12.41
C THR A 173 31.09 -42.01 -12.14
N LEU A 174 31.13 -41.13 -13.14
CA LEU A 174 30.63 -39.76 -13.06
C LEU A 174 29.11 -39.71 -12.99
N VAL A 175 28.42 -40.56 -13.76
CA VAL A 175 26.96 -40.74 -13.69
C VAL A 175 26.56 -41.24 -12.31
N SER A 176 27.26 -42.24 -11.75
CA SER A 176 27.00 -42.71 -10.37
C SER A 176 27.24 -41.64 -9.30
N LEU A 177 28.21 -40.74 -9.50
CA LEU A 177 28.45 -39.60 -8.62
C LEU A 177 27.37 -38.51 -8.76
N ALA A 178 26.88 -38.27 -9.97
CA ALA A 178 25.82 -37.31 -10.25
C ALA A 178 24.42 -37.82 -9.86
N GLU A 179 24.22 -39.14 -9.87
CA GLU A 179 23.01 -39.82 -9.43
C GLU A 179 22.96 -40.07 -7.91
N MET A 180 24.05 -39.83 -7.18
CA MET A 180 23.98 -39.71 -5.72
C MET A 180 23.08 -38.53 -5.39
N ASP A 181 21.82 -38.82 -5.05
CA ASP A 181 20.89 -37.77 -4.73
C ASP A 181 21.39 -36.98 -3.51
N PHE A 182 21.21 -35.66 -3.56
CA PHE A 182 21.58 -34.81 -2.44
C PHE A 182 20.81 -35.20 -1.17
N THR A 183 19.66 -35.86 -1.32
CA THR A 183 18.84 -36.38 -0.22
C THR A 183 19.62 -37.36 0.67
N GLY A 184 20.44 -38.26 0.10
CA GLY A 184 21.29 -39.21 0.83
C GLY A 184 22.46 -38.54 1.54
N LEU A 185 23.01 -37.48 0.94
CA LEU A 185 24.00 -36.59 1.57
C LEU A 185 23.41 -35.82 2.76
N PHE A 186 22.16 -35.36 2.66
CA PHE A 186 21.43 -34.75 3.77
C PHE A 186 21.04 -35.77 4.85
N HIS A 187 20.79 -37.05 4.52
CA HIS A 187 20.49 -38.10 5.51
C HIS A 187 21.74 -38.58 6.28
N LEU A 188 22.94 -38.46 5.71
CA LEU A 188 24.18 -38.62 6.48
C LEU A 188 24.30 -37.53 7.54
N GLY A 189 23.88 -36.31 7.22
CA GLY A 189 23.73 -35.20 8.14
C GLY A 189 22.41 -35.23 8.90
N GLU A 190 22.16 -36.23 9.74
CA GLU A 190 21.23 -36.08 10.87
C GLU A 190 21.80 -34.95 11.75
N LEU A 191 21.52 -33.71 11.37
CA LEU A 191 21.83 -32.50 12.10
C LEU A 191 20.94 -32.57 13.32
N ASP A 192 21.46 -33.18 14.39
CA ASP A 192 20.83 -33.22 15.70
C ASP A 192 20.60 -31.79 16.18
N TYR A 193 19.46 -31.23 15.81
CA TYR A 193 19.03 -29.88 16.19
C TYR A 193 18.91 -29.74 17.72
N ASN A 194 18.79 -30.86 18.46
CA ASN A 194 18.65 -30.86 19.92
C ASN A 194 19.98 -30.67 20.65
N GLY A 195 21.13 -30.87 19.97
CA GLY A 195 22.46 -30.60 20.53
C GLY A 195 22.86 -29.11 20.54
N PHE A 196 22.01 -28.20 20.05
CA PHE A 196 22.35 -26.79 19.80
C PHE A 196 21.60 -25.76 20.66
N ARG A 197 20.85 -26.22 21.67
CA ARG A 197 20.15 -25.31 22.59
C ARG A 197 21.02 -24.86 23.75
#